data_AF-A0A8S9YQQ3-F1
#
_entry.id   AF-A0A8S9YQQ3-F1
#
_cell.length_a   1.000
_cell.length_b   1.000
_cell.length_c   1.000
_cell.angle_alpha   90.00
_cell.angle_beta   90.00
_cell.angle_gamma   90.00
#
_symmetry.space_group_name_H-M   'P 1'
#
loop_
_entity.id
_entity.type
_entity.pdbx_description
1 polymer ?
#
loop_
_entity_poly.entity_id
_entity_poly.type
_entity_poly.pdbx_seq_one_letter_code
_entity_poly.pdbx_strand_id
1 'polypeptide(L)'
;MASYSWDELRRQARSLENEIDSRLANFSTLSNASIDSTAYKSQISGNVLPPHRGVSGLNDQSDLFSTTPQSEDPSKLATTIEQLLQKLTQVNDQMTELVREADRNSTIDGSIRSSVGDTSTTVTPPMTAGQLSQLHTAKRHREILRDYAQEFRQTKAKITANREREILLGSAYRETSMNNGDRTLSTIGIGNHRGQSTATRILLEEQDKYHRSNRMVDDHLTAASTIRATLRAQRIALRNASGGLHNLTARFPRIRQLIGKIDWRHRQDSIILGLVIACCIAFLLIYKLS
;
A
#
# COMPACT_ATOMS: atom_id res chain seq x y z
N MET A 1 13.77 -6.88 -29.08
CA MET A 1 13.18 -6.24 -27.89
C MET A 1 13.90 -4.92 -27.71
N ALA A 2 13.19 -3.79 -27.74
CA ALA A 2 13.82 -2.48 -27.63
C ALA A 2 14.42 -2.32 -26.23
N SER A 3 15.74 -2.19 -26.14
CA SER A 3 16.45 -1.91 -24.90
C SER A 3 16.12 -0.48 -24.48
N TYR A 4 15.18 -0.29 -23.55
CA TYR A 4 14.87 1.03 -23.02
C TYR A 4 16.12 1.59 -22.32
N SER A 5 16.50 2.81 -22.68
CA SER A 5 17.57 3.53 -22.00
C SER A 5 17.19 3.81 -20.55
N TRP A 6 18.15 3.75 -19.63
CA TRP A 6 17.97 4.06 -18.21
C TRP A 6 17.22 5.38 -17.97
N ASP A 7 17.54 6.41 -18.77
CA ASP A 7 16.92 7.73 -18.65
C ASP A 7 15.46 7.75 -19.08
N GLU A 8 15.07 6.88 -20.02
CA GLU A 8 13.69 6.75 -20.50
C GLU A 8 12.81 6.11 -19.42
N LEU A 9 13.28 5.02 -18.82
CA LEU A 9 12.61 4.39 -17.68
C LEU A 9 12.46 5.38 -16.53
N ARG A 10 13.47 6.21 -16.27
CA ARG A 10 13.45 7.21 -15.19
C ARG A 10 12.41 8.30 -15.43
N ARG A 11 12.29 8.79 -16.67
CA ARG A 11 11.24 9.75 -17.04
C ARG A 11 9.86 9.12 -16.93
N GLN A 12 9.71 7.88 -17.39
CA GLN A 12 8.45 7.15 -17.29
C GLN A 12 8.02 6.92 -15.84
N ALA A 13 8.94 6.52 -14.96
CA ALA A 13 8.65 6.34 -13.54
C ALA A 13 8.16 7.65 -12.91
N ARG A 14 8.84 8.77 -13.15
CA ARG A 14 8.41 10.10 -12.65
C ARG A 14 7.05 10.53 -13.17
N SER A 15 6.77 10.26 -14.45
CA SER A 15 5.45 10.57 -15.03
C SER A 15 4.34 9.77 -14.36
N LEU A 16 4.59 8.48 -14.08
CA LEU A 16 3.64 7.61 -13.39
C LEU A 16 3.44 8.03 -11.92
N GLU A 17 4.51 8.45 -11.24
CA GLU A 17 4.44 8.98 -9.87
C GLU A 17 3.55 10.22 -9.80
N ASN A 18 3.74 11.20 -10.69
CA ASN A 18 2.91 12.39 -10.76
C ASN A 18 1.43 12.09 -11.03
N GLU A 19 1.15 11.09 -11.88
CA GLU A 19 -0.23 10.67 -12.15
C GLU A 19 -0.86 9.96 -10.94
N ILE A 20 -0.10 9.13 -10.23
CA ILE A 20 -0.53 8.46 -9.00
C ILE A 20 -0.84 9.50 -7.92
N ASP A 21 0.00 10.52 -7.73
CA ASP A 21 -0.22 11.61 -6.77
C ASP A 21 -1.53 12.34 -7.04
N SER A 22 -1.75 12.77 -8.28
CA SER A 22 -2.96 13.49 -8.67
C SER A 22 -4.22 12.64 -8.43
N ARG A 23 -4.18 11.35 -8.80
CA ARG A 23 -5.32 10.45 -8.61
C ARG A 23 -5.55 10.06 -7.15
N LEU A 24 -4.50 9.89 -6.35
CA LEU A 24 -4.61 9.66 -4.91
C LEU A 24 -5.20 10.87 -4.19
N ALA A 25 -4.81 12.08 -4.57
CA ALA A 25 -5.40 13.30 -4.04
C ALA A 25 -6.92 13.37 -4.33
N ASN A 26 -7.32 13.11 -5.57
CA ASN A 26 -8.74 13.06 -5.96
C ASN A 26 -9.51 11.93 -5.24
N PHE A 27 -8.87 10.79 -5.02
CA PHE A 27 -9.47 9.65 -4.33
C PHE A 27 -9.65 9.94 -2.83
N SER A 28 -8.70 10.65 -2.22
CA SER A 28 -8.76 11.09 -0.82
C SER A 28 -9.81 12.18 -0.58
N THR A 29 -9.95 13.14 -1.48
CA THR A 29 -11.00 14.17 -1.38
C THR A 29 -12.39 13.55 -1.47
N LEU A 30 -12.61 12.57 -2.36
CA LEU A 30 -13.86 11.82 -2.44
C LEU A 30 -14.15 11.03 -1.16
N SER A 31 -13.12 10.43 -0.56
CA SER A 31 -13.25 9.78 0.76
C SER A 31 -13.71 10.74 1.84
N ASN A 32 -13.22 11.98 1.85
CA ASN A 32 -13.55 12.96 2.88
C ASN A 32 -14.91 13.60 2.64
N ALA A 33 -15.26 13.92 1.39
CA ALA A 33 -16.58 14.45 1.03
C ALA A 33 -17.73 13.49 1.41
N SER A 34 -17.49 12.18 1.31
CA SER A 34 -18.44 11.15 1.75
C SER A 34 -18.68 11.17 3.27
N ILE A 35 -17.68 11.57 4.06
CA ILE A 35 -17.79 11.67 5.53
C ILE A 35 -18.60 12.91 5.92
N ASP A 36 -18.34 14.06 5.29
CA ASP A 36 -19.02 15.32 5.59
C ASP A 36 -20.52 15.28 5.28
N SER A 37 -20.91 14.61 4.17
CA SER A 37 -22.33 14.39 3.84
C SER A 37 -23.08 13.63 4.94
N THR A 38 -22.40 12.70 5.62
CA THR A 38 -22.97 11.92 6.72
C THR A 38 -23.09 12.75 8.01
N ALA A 39 -22.13 13.63 8.27
CA ALA A 39 -22.13 14.52 9.44
C ALA A 39 -23.28 15.54 9.38
N TYR A 40 -23.50 16.17 8.23
CA TYR A 40 -24.60 17.12 8.03
C TYR A 40 -25.99 16.47 8.16
N LYS A 41 -26.16 15.24 7.65
CA LYS A 41 -27.44 14.53 7.75
C LYS A 41 -27.78 14.09 9.17
N SER A 42 -26.77 13.90 10.04
CA SER A 42 -26.97 13.56 11.46
C SER A 42 -27.57 14.71 12.28
N GLN A 43 -27.39 15.97 11.86
CA GLN A 43 -27.93 17.14 12.57
C GLN A 43 -29.39 17.45 12.24
N ILE A 44 -29.94 16.91 11.14
CA ILE A 44 -31.33 17.12 10.75
C ILE A 44 -32.29 16.18 11.50
N SER A 45 -31.77 15.11 12.12
CA SER A 45 -32.56 14.11 12.86
C SER A 45 -32.70 14.40 14.36
N GLY A 46 -32.45 15.64 14.79
CA GLY A 46 -32.77 16.12 16.13
C GLY A 46 -33.90 17.16 16.05
N ASN A 47 -35.04 16.88 16.67
CA ASN A 47 -36.17 17.80 16.79
C ASN A 47 -35.74 19.21 17.26
N VAL A 48 -35.65 20.18 16.35
CA VAL A 48 -35.76 21.61 16.67
C VAL A 48 -36.51 22.29 15.52
N LEU A 49 -37.61 22.97 15.85
CA LEU A 49 -38.37 23.84 14.95
C LEU A 49 -37.43 24.83 14.21
N PRO A 50 -37.66 25.14 12.92
CA PRO A 50 -36.95 26.23 12.27
C PRO A 50 -37.41 27.57 12.88
N PRO A 51 -36.51 28.49 13.28
CA PRO A 51 -36.93 29.83 13.66
C PRO A 51 -37.22 30.63 12.39
N HIS A 52 -38.40 31.25 12.35
CA HIS A 52 -38.76 32.32 11.44
C HIS A 52 -37.80 33.52 11.57
N ARG A 53 -37.14 33.92 10.48
CA ARG A 53 -36.69 35.30 10.16
C ARG A 53 -36.14 35.28 8.73
N GLY A 54 -36.63 36.04 7.76
CA GLY A 54 -36.76 37.50 7.75
C GLY A 54 -35.77 38.02 6.71
N VAL A 55 -36.29 38.55 5.59
CA VAL A 55 -35.60 39.26 4.50
C VAL A 55 -34.47 40.18 4.99
N SER A 56 -33.30 40.11 4.36
CA SER A 56 -32.52 41.25 3.83
C SER A 56 -31.10 40.77 3.45
N GLY A 57 -30.65 41.20 2.27
CA GLY A 57 -29.35 40.82 1.72
C GLY A 57 -28.17 41.45 2.44
N LEU A 58 -26.99 40.96 2.07
CA LEU A 58 -25.81 41.72 1.68
C LEU A 58 -24.78 40.68 1.22
N ASN A 59 -24.21 40.92 0.04
CA ASN A 59 -23.07 40.19 -0.49
C ASN A 59 -21.98 40.07 0.57
N ASP A 60 -21.43 38.87 0.75
CA ASP A 60 -19.99 38.77 0.85
C ASP A 60 -19.47 37.52 0.15
N GLN A 61 -18.38 37.78 -0.55
CA GLN A 61 -17.85 37.05 -1.68
C GLN A 61 -16.99 35.89 -1.18
N SER A 62 -17.46 34.66 -1.39
CA SER A 62 -16.58 33.49 -1.48
C SER A 62 -17.11 32.52 -2.52
N ASP A 63 -17.10 33.00 -3.76
CA ASP A 63 -16.94 32.18 -4.94
C ASP A 63 -15.65 31.35 -4.79
N LEU A 64 -15.75 30.16 -4.20
CA LEU A 64 -14.76 29.12 -4.43
C LEU A 64 -15.41 28.06 -5.31
N PHE A 65 -15.24 28.30 -6.61
CA PHE A 65 -15.26 27.35 -7.69
C PHE A 65 -14.69 25.99 -7.23
N SER A 66 -15.57 25.10 -6.76
CA SER A 66 -15.31 23.67 -6.84
C SER A 66 -16.02 23.21 -8.09
N THR A 67 -15.26 23.20 -9.19
CA THR A 67 -15.52 22.27 -10.28
C THR A 67 -15.86 20.94 -9.61
N THR A 68 -17.12 20.52 -9.65
CA THR A 68 -17.46 19.14 -9.33
C THR A 68 -16.67 18.35 -10.36
N PRO A 69 -15.55 17.69 -9.99
CA PRO A 69 -14.88 16.85 -10.96
C PRO A 69 -15.90 15.77 -11.27
N GLN A 70 -16.13 15.49 -12.55
CA GLN A 70 -16.89 14.34 -13.03
C GLN A 70 -16.89 13.25 -11.97
N SER A 71 -18.08 12.86 -11.49
CA SER A 71 -18.27 11.78 -10.53
C SER A 71 -17.80 10.46 -11.15
N GLU A 72 -16.48 10.27 -11.20
CA GLU A 72 -15.89 8.98 -11.46
C GLU A 72 -16.15 8.13 -10.22
N ASP A 73 -16.84 7.00 -10.41
CA ASP A 73 -17.11 6.08 -9.34
C ASP A 73 -15.81 5.79 -8.56
N PRO A 74 -15.81 5.81 -7.22
CA PRO A 74 -14.61 5.53 -6.43
C PRO A 74 -13.98 4.17 -6.80
N SER A 75 -14.79 3.22 -7.28
CA SER A 75 -14.32 1.94 -7.82
C SER A 75 -13.46 2.10 -9.08
N LYS A 76 -13.83 2.99 -10.02
CA LYS A 76 -13.09 3.25 -11.26
C LYS A 76 -11.76 3.96 -10.99
N LEU A 77 -11.77 4.93 -10.08
CA LEU A 77 -10.54 5.59 -9.62
C LEU A 77 -9.61 4.59 -8.93
N ALA A 78 -10.16 3.73 -8.07
CA ALA A 78 -9.39 2.67 -7.41
C ALA A 78 -8.75 1.71 -8.42
N THR A 79 -9.49 1.24 -9.42
CA THR A 79 -8.92 0.36 -10.47
C THR A 79 -7.84 1.06 -11.29
N THR A 80 -7.98 2.36 -11.54
CA THR A 80 -7.00 3.12 -12.31
C THR A 80 -5.71 3.34 -11.53
N ILE A 81 -5.80 3.63 -10.22
CA ILE A 81 -4.64 3.73 -9.34
C ILE A 81 -3.94 2.37 -9.23
N GLU A 82 -4.69 1.27 -9.12
CA GLU A 82 -4.12 -0.09 -9.13
C GLU A 82 -3.34 -0.38 -10.43
N GLN A 83 -3.88 -0.01 -11.59
CA GLN A 83 -3.21 -0.16 -12.88
C GLN A 83 -1.93 0.69 -12.98
N LEU A 84 -1.94 1.93 -12.46
CA LEU A 84 -0.76 2.79 -12.46
C LEU A 84 0.33 2.27 -11.52
N LEU A 85 -0.04 1.78 -10.34
CA LEU A 85 0.89 1.12 -9.42
C LEU A 85 1.52 -0.13 -10.04
N GLN A 86 0.74 -0.92 -10.78
CA GLN A 86 1.26 -2.07 -11.53
C GLN A 86 2.27 -1.66 -12.61
N LYS A 87 1.95 -0.64 -13.41
CA LYS A 87 2.86 -0.10 -14.43
C LYS A 87 4.15 0.45 -13.82
N LEU A 88 4.06 1.19 -12.73
CA LEU A 88 5.23 1.74 -12.03
C LEU A 88 6.10 0.61 -11.43
N THR A 89 5.46 -0.46 -10.93
CA THR A 89 6.17 -1.67 -10.47
C THR A 89 6.95 -2.32 -11.61
N GLN A 90 6.32 -2.49 -12.78
CA GLN A 90 6.98 -3.05 -13.97
C GLN A 90 8.19 -2.21 -14.42
N VAL A 91 8.05 -0.88 -14.45
CA VAL A 91 9.14 0.03 -14.80
C VAL A 91 10.29 -0.05 -13.80
N ASN A 92 9.98 -0.17 -12.51
CA ASN A 92 11.00 -0.29 -11.45
C ASN A 92 11.73 -1.65 -11.47
N ASP A 93 11.02 -2.73 -11.81
CA ASP A 93 11.64 -4.04 -12.02
C ASP A 93 12.57 -4.02 -13.25
N GLN A 94 12.18 -3.33 -14.33
CA GLN A 94 13.04 -3.11 -15.51
C GLN A 94 14.29 -2.29 -15.19
N MET A 95 14.17 -1.21 -14.39
CA MET A 95 15.34 -0.50 -13.88
C MET A 95 16.23 -1.41 -13.04
N THR A 96 15.64 -2.16 -12.12
CA THR A 96 16.42 -3.04 -11.23
C THR A 96 17.19 -4.09 -12.05
N GLU A 97 16.60 -4.63 -13.11
CA GLU A 97 17.30 -5.57 -13.99
C GLU A 97 18.41 -4.89 -14.78
N LEU A 98 18.21 -3.68 -15.33
CA LEU A 98 19.29 -2.94 -16.01
C LEU A 98 20.49 -2.66 -15.09
N VAL A 99 20.25 -2.36 -13.81
CA VAL A 99 21.33 -2.19 -12.81
C VAL A 99 22.05 -3.52 -12.56
N ARG A 100 21.31 -4.63 -12.49
CA ARG A 100 21.91 -5.98 -12.32
C ARG A 100 22.68 -6.43 -13.56
N GLU A 101 22.20 -6.11 -14.76
CA GLU A 101 22.89 -6.38 -16.02
C GLU A 101 24.18 -5.57 -16.12
N ALA A 102 24.17 -4.31 -15.70
CA ALA A 102 25.38 -3.48 -15.65
C ALA A 102 26.43 -4.03 -14.67
N ASP A 103 26.01 -4.60 -13.53
CA ASP A 103 26.90 -5.25 -12.55
C ASP A 103 27.48 -6.58 -13.09
N ARG A 104 26.66 -7.38 -13.79
CA ARG A 104 27.09 -8.61 -14.46
C ARG A 104 28.11 -8.33 -15.57
N ASN A 105 27.91 -7.29 -16.38
CA ASN A 105 28.84 -6.92 -17.45
C ASN A 105 30.18 -6.40 -16.91
N SER A 106 30.20 -5.73 -15.75
CA SER A 106 31.45 -5.30 -15.08
C SER A 106 32.28 -6.46 -14.54
N THR A 107 31.65 -7.58 -14.20
CA THR A 107 32.36 -8.75 -13.65
C THR A 107 33.18 -9.48 -14.71
N ILE A 108 32.80 -9.36 -15.99
CA ILE A 108 33.51 -9.99 -17.11
C ILE A 108 34.80 -9.21 -17.48
N ASP A 109 34.77 -7.87 -17.44
CA ASP A 109 35.95 -7.05 -17.76
C ASP A 109 37.05 -7.10 -16.67
N GLY A 110 36.65 -7.37 -15.42
CA GLY A 110 37.58 -7.62 -14.31
C GLY A 110 38.36 -8.94 -14.44
N SER A 111 37.87 -9.91 -15.21
CA SER A 111 38.52 -11.21 -15.37
C SER A 111 39.68 -11.20 -16.37
N ILE A 112 39.82 -10.17 -17.23
CA ILE A 112 40.91 -10.07 -18.21
C ILE A 112 42.12 -9.28 -17.65
N ARG A 113 41.95 -8.47 -16.59
CA ARG A 113 43.04 -7.62 -16.04
C ARG A 113 43.84 -8.23 -14.88
N SER A 114 43.58 -9.47 -14.45
CA SER A 114 44.25 -10.06 -13.26
C SER A 114 45.60 -10.73 -13.53
N SER A 115 46.46 -10.18 -14.40
CA SER A 115 47.78 -10.75 -14.72
C SER A 115 48.99 -9.94 -14.24
N VAL A 116 48.85 -8.71 -13.71
CA VAL A 116 50.04 -7.96 -13.29
C VAL A 116 49.76 -7.09 -12.06
N GLY A 117 50.54 -7.33 -11.00
CA GLY A 117 50.99 -6.28 -10.09
C GLY A 117 50.25 -6.15 -8.76
N ASP A 118 50.84 -6.76 -7.74
CA ASP A 118 51.02 -6.33 -6.35
C ASP A 118 50.17 -5.19 -5.72
N THR A 119 50.06 -5.35 -4.39
CA THR A 119 49.73 -4.39 -3.33
C THR A 119 48.29 -4.40 -2.81
N SER A 120 48.17 -4.93 -1.59
CA SER A 120 47.02 -4.86 -0.71
C SER A 120 46.50 -3.43 -0.54
N THR A 121 45.33 -3.17 -1.09
CA THR A 121 44.37 -2.19 -0.58
C THR A 121 43.00 -2.83 -0.74
N THR A 122 42.16 -2.71 0.28
CA THR A 122 40.78 -3.19 0.29
C THR A 122 39.98 -2.46 -0.78
N VAL A 123 40.01 -2.98 -2.01
CA VAL A 123 39.20 -2.45 -3.10
C VAL A 123 37.87 -3.20 -3.06
N THR A 124 36.91 -2.66 -2.31
CA THR A 124 35.51 -2.72 -2.75
C THR A 124 35.51 -2.47 -4.25
N PRO A 125 34.94 -3.36 -5.09
CA PRO A 125 34.95 -3.14 -6.53
C PRO A 125 34.46 -1.72 -6.77
N PRO A 126 35.18 -0.89 -7.54
CA PRO A 126 34.76 0.48 -7.76
C PRO A 126 33.50 0.40 -8.61
N MET A 127 32.34 0.31 -7.95
CA MET A 127 31.08 0.58 -8.60
C MET A 127 31.22 2.00 -9.12
N THR A 128 31.23 2.15 -10.44
CA THR A 128 31.41 3.46 -11.09
C THR A 128 30.40 4.42 -10.46
N ALA A 129 30.78 5.67 -10.10
CA ALA A 129 29.89 6.59 -9.37
C ALA A 129 28.49 6.73 -10.01
N GLY A 130 28.40 6.58 -11.34
CA GLY A 130 27.14 6.46 -12.07
C GLY A 130 26.31 5.23 -11.70
N GLN A 131 26.89 4.04 -11.62
CA GLN A 131 26.20 2.78 -11.25
C GLN A 131 25.66 2.81 -9.82
N LEU A 132 26.42 3.37 -8.87
CA LEU A 132 25.97 3.53 -7.49
C LEU A 132 24.77 4.49 -7.38
N SER A 133 24.78 5.56 -8.19
CA SER A 133 23.67 6.51 -8.32
C SER A 133 22.41 5.88 -8.95
N GLN A 134 22.59 5.02 -9.96
CA GLN A 134 21.49 4.28 -10.59
C GLN A 134 20.83 3.30 -9.62
N LEU A 135 21.62 2.54 -8.85
CA LEU A 135 21.13 1.61 -7.84
C LEU A 135 20.35 2.34 -6.73
N HIS A 136 20.89 3.45 -6.23
CA HIS A 136 20.20 4.27 -5.23
C HIS A 136 18.89 4.85 -5.77
N THR A 137 18.86 5.25 -7.05
CA THR A 137 17.65 5.77 -7.71
C THR A 137 16.56 4.70 -7.84
N ALA A 138 16.90 3.49 -8.31
CA ALA A 138 15.93 2.38 -8.36
C ALA A 138 15.41 1.99 -6.97
N LYS A 139 16.31 1.94 -5.97
CA LYS A 139 15.92 1.68 -4.58
C LYS A 139 14.92 2.73 -4.08
N ARG A 140 15.18 4.02 -4.35
CA ARG A 140 14.29 5.12 -3.97
C ARG A 140 12.92 4.99 -4.65
N HIS A 141 12.86 4.68 -5.95
CA HIS A 141 11.59 4.44 -6.64
C HIS A 141 10.80 3.27 -6.03
N ARG A 142 11.49 2.27 -5.46
CA ARG A 142 10.85 1.13 -4.77
C ARG A 142 10.25 1.52 -3.42
N GLU A 143 10.90 2.42 -2.69
CA GLU A 143 10.39 2.98 -1.44
C GLU A 143 9.16 3.85 -1.72
N ILE A 144 9.24 4.75 -2.70
CA ILE A 144 8.12 5.61 -3.13
C ILE A 144 6.88 4.78 -3.56
N LEU A 145 7.09 3.73 -4.37
CA LEU A 145 6.02 2.78 -4.74
C LEU A 145 5.33 2.15 -3.54
N ARG A 146 6.12 1.78 -2.53
CA ARG A 146 5.60 1.14 -1.32
C ARG A 146 4.72 2.10 -0.53
N ASP A 147 5.15 3.36 -0.44
CA ASP A 147 4.42 4.42 0.25
C ASP A 147 3.09 4.69 -0.46
N TYR A 148 3.09 4.89 -1.79
CA TYR A 148 1.85 5.06 -2.57
C TYR A 148 0.90 3.87 -2.46
N ALA A 149 1.42 2.65 -2.51
CA ALA A 149 0.59 1.46 -2.33
C ALA A 149 0.00 1.38 -0.91
N GLN A 150 0.71 1.87 0.10
CA GLN A 150 0.22 1.92 1.48
C GLN A 150 -0.87 2.98 1.64
N GLU A 151 -0.64 4.20 1.14
CA GLU A 151 -1.61 5.29 1.18
C GLU A 151 -2.89 4.94 0.43
N PHE A 152 -2.76 4.29 -0.73
CA PHE A 152 -3.90 3.78 -1.48
C PHE A 152 -4.72 2.78 -0.66
N ARG A 153 -4.07 1.79 -0.03
CA ARG A 153 -4.76 0.81 0.83
C ARG A 153 -5.47 1.47 2.01
N GLN A 154 -4.82 2.43 2.65
CA GLN A 154 -5.39 3.16 3.78
C GLN A 154 -6.63 3.95 3.35
N THR A 155 -6.55 4.67 2.23
CA THR A 155 -7.66 5.46 1.69
C THR A 155 -8.82 4.56 1.24
N LYS A 156 -8.52 3.44 0.57
CA LYS A 156 -9.52 2.45 0.16
C LYS A 156 -10.23 1.83 1.37
N ALA A 157 -9.50 1.49 2.42
CA ALA A 157 -10.07 0.98 3.67
C ALA A 157 -11.00 2.01 4.31
N LYS A 158 -10.61 3.29 4.34
CA LYS A 158 -11.43 4.40 4.85
C LYS A 158 -12.75 4.53 4.08
N ILE A 159 -12.71 4.52 2.75
CA ILE A 159 -13.92 4.58 1.91
C ILE A 159 -14.82 3.37 2.14
N THR A 160 -14.25 2.17 2.22
CA THR A 160 -15.01 0.93 2.42
C THR A 160 -15.72 0.94 3.77
N ALA A 161 -15.01 1.27 4.85
CA ALA A 161 -15.60 1.40 6.18
C ALA A 161 -16.72 2.45 6.22
N ASN A 162 -16.56 3.56 5.49
CA ASN A 162 -17.58 4.61 5.44
C ASN A 162 -18.81 4.18 4.64
N ARG A 163 -18.62 3.43 3.55
CA ARG A 163 -19.71 2.84 2.76
C ARG A 163 -20.47 1.78 3.56
N GLU A 164 -19.77 0.93 4.30
CA GLU A 164 -20.40 -0.02 5.23
C GLU A 164 -21.23 0.71 6.29
N ARG A 165 -20.68 1.78 6.87
CA ARG A 165 -21.41 2.64 7.81
C ARG A 165 -22.66 3.25 7.16
N GLU A 166 -22.58 3.74 5.93
CA GLU A 166 -23.72 4.28 5.20
C GLU A 166 -24.78 3.20 4.92
N ILE A 167 -24.38 1.98 4.56
CA ILE A 167 -25.32 0.87 4.35
C ILE A 167 -26.04 0.53 5.65
N LEU A 168 -25.31 0.45 6.77
CA LEU A 168 -25.88 0.19 8.09
C LEU A 168 -26.86 1.30 8.49
N LEU A 169 -26.47 2.58 8.37
CA LEU A 169 -27.33 3.72 8.70
C LEU A 169 -28.50 3.88 7.72
N GLY A 170 -28.30 3.59 6.44
CA GLY A 170 -29.32 3.63 5.40
C GLY A 170 -30.40 2.57 5.62
N SER A 171 -30.02 1.38 6.07
CA SER A 171 -30.98 0.34 6.44
C SER A 171 -31.81 0.74 7.67
N ALA A 172 -31.17 1.25 8.73
CA ALA A 172 -31.85 1.72 9.95
C ALA A 172 -32.76 2.94 9.70
N TYR A 173 -32.33 3.87 8.84
CA TYR A 173 -33.12 5.04 8.47
C TYR A 173 -34.30 4.66 7.58
N ARG A 174 -34.12 3.73 6.62
CA ARG A 174 -35.21 3.23 5.77
C ARG A 174 -36.26 2.47 6.58
N GLU A 175 -35.84 1.68 7.56
CA GLU A 175 -36.75 1.00 8.48
C GLU A 175 -37.56 1.99 9.33
N THR A 176 -36.92 3.00 9.90
CA THR A 176 -37.60 4.05 10.67
C THR A 176 -38.55 4.87 9.80
N SER A 177 -38.17 5.16 8.54
CA SER A 177 -39.00 5.89 7.57
C SER A 177 -40.20 5.08 7.10
N MET A 178 -40.06 3.77 6.85
CA MET A 178 -41.18 2.90 6.48
C MET A 178 -42.18 2.75 7.63
N ASN A 179 -41.71 2.68 8.88
CA ASN A 179 -42.57 2.57 10.07
C ASN A 179 -43.35 3.87 10.37
N ASN A 180 -42.81 5.04 10.03
CA ASN A 180 -43.52 6.32 10.15
C ASN A 180 -44.47 6.61 8.98
N GLY A 181 -44.18 6.12 7.77
CA GLY A 181 -45.06 6.26 6.60
C GLY A 181 -46.35 5.42 6.69
N ASP A 182 -46.32 4.29 7.40
CA ASP A 182 -47.49 3.43 7.59
C ASP A 182 -48.48 3.99 8.64
N ARG A 183 -47.99 4.81 9.59
CA ARG A 183 -48.84 5.45 10.61
C ARG A 183 -49.62 6.68 10.11
N THR A 184 -49.17 7.34 9.05
CA THR A 184 -49.86 8.53 8.51
C THR A 184 -50.87 8.20 7.42
N LEU A 185 -50.75 7.05 6.74
CA LEU A 185 -51.74 6.56 5.78
C LEU A 185 -52.85 5.70 6.42
N SER A 186 -52.68 5.22 7.65
CA SER A 186 -53.70 4.42 8.34
C SER A 186 -54.85 5.25 8.95
N THR A 187 -54.84 6.59 8.80
CA THR A 187 -55.85 7.47 9.41
C THR A 187 -56.85 8.06 8.38
N ILE A 188 -56.60 7.95 7.07
CA ILE A 188 -57.53 8.45 6.05
C ILE A 188 -57.62 7.44 4.90
N GLY A 189 -58.44 6.40 5.09
CA GLY A 189 -58.63 5.36 4.09
C GLY A 189 -59.76 4.42 4.48
N ILE A 190 -61.00 4.92 4.39
CA ILE A 190 -62.21 4.09 4.39
C ILE A 190 -62.10 3.12 3.20
N GLY A 191 -61.95 1.83 3.50
CA GLY A 191 -61.83 0.79 2.48
C GLY A 191 -61.80 -0.60 3.08
N ASN A 192 -62.98 -1.18 3.28
CA ASN A 192 -63.21 -2.57 3.69
C ASN A 192 -62.61 -3.58 2.69
N HIS A 193 -61.31 -3.82 2.75
CA HIS A 193 -60.68 -4.94 2.04
C HIS A 193 -59.77 -5.74 2.97
N ARG A 194 -60.39 -6.74 3.59
CA ARG A 194 -59.84 -8.10 3.68
C ARG A 194 -58.49 -8.21 4.43
N GLY A 195 -58.59 -8.46 5.74
CA GLY A 195 -57.51 -8.95 6.61
C GLY A 195 -56.93 -10.34 6.25
N GLN A 196 -57.03 -10.76 4.99
CA GLN A 196 -56.39 -11.95 4.43
C GLN A 196 -55.19 -11.58 3.53
N SER A 197 -55.02 -10.30 3.19
CA SER A 197 -54.03 -9.85 2.19
C SER A 197 -52.70 -9.45 2.80
N THR A 198 -52.70 -9.01 4.06
CA THR A 198 -51.51 -8.46 4.73
C THR A 198 -50.57 -9.57 5.20
N ALA A 199 -51.10 -10.61 5.85
CA ALA A 199 -50.30 -11.76 6.28
C ALA A 199 -49.67 -12.50 5.09
N THR A 200 -50.41 -12.71 4.01
CA THR A 200 -49.87 -13.35 2.80
C THR A 200 -48.83 -12.48 2.10
N ARG A 201 -48.99 -11.15 2.09
CA ARG A 201 -47.98 -10.24 1.52
C ARG A 201 -46.72 -10.19 2.35
N ILE A 202 -46.84 -10.17 3.68
CA ILE A 202 -45.71 -10.20 4.59
C ILE A 202 -44.94 -11.50 4.43
N LEU A 203 -45.61 -12.65 4.37
CA LEU A 203 -44.98 -13.96 4.17
C LEU A 203 -44.28 -14.08 2.81
N LEU A 204 -44.86 -13.53 1.75
CA LEU A 204 -44.24 -13.51 0.42
C LEU A 204 -43.01 -12.59 0.39
N GLU A 205 -43.08 -11.42 1.03
CA GLU A 205 -41.94 -10.51 1.15
C GLU A 205 -40.82 -11.12 2.02
N GLU A 206 -41.18 -11.85 3.07
CA GLU A 206 -40.24 -12.60 3.91
C GLU A 206 -39.56 -13.71 3.12
N GLN A 207 -40.31 -14.45 2.30
CA GLN A 207 -39.79 -15.47 1.40
C GLN A 207 -38.79 -14.88 0.39
N ASP A 208 -39.09 -13.71 -0.17
CA ASP A 208 -38.16 -13.00 -1.06
C ASP A 208 -36.88 -12.56 -0.32
N LYS A 209 -36.98 -12.15 0.94
CA LYS A 209 -35.81 -11.82 1.79
C LYS A 209 -34.98 -13.07 2.08
N TYR A 210 -35.61 -14.21 2.37
CA TYR A 210 -34.93 -15.49 2.54
C TYR A 210 -34.19 -15.91 1.28
N HIS A 211 -34.82 -15.82 0.11
CA HIS A 211 -34.17 -16.18 -1.15
C HIS A 211 -32.99 -15.26 -1.48
N ARG A 212 -33.09 -13.95 -1.20
CA ARG A 212 -31.96 -13.01 -1.35
C ARG A 212 -30.82 -13.32 -0.38
N SER A 213 -31.15 -13.63 0.88
CA SER A 213 -30.17 -14.03 1.88
C SER A 213 -29.47 -15.34 1.49
N ASN A 214 -30.21 -16.32 0.99
CA ASN A 214 -29.66 -17.60 0.56
C ASN A 214 -28.65 -17.43 -0.59
N ARG A 215 -28.99 -16.63 -1.62
CA ARG A 215 -28.06 -16.35 -2.72
C ARG A 215 -26.81 -15.61 -2.24
N MET A 216 -26.96 -14.65 -1.33
CA MET A 216 -25.82 -13.94 -0.75
C MET A 216 -24.91 -14.88 0.05
N VAL A 217 -25.47 -15.82 0.82
CA VAL A 217 -24.72 -16.86 1.52
C VAL A 217 -23.97 -17.77 0.54
N ASP A 218 -24.59 -18.14 -0.57
CA ASP A 218 -23.95 -18.95 -1.62
C ASP A 218 -22.76 -18.20 -2.27
N ASP A 219 -22.90 -16.89 -2.51
CA ASP A 219 -21.82 -16.04 -2.99
C ASP A 219 -20.67 -15.94 -1.97
N HIS A 220 -20.99 -15.78 -0.69
CA HIS A 220 -20.00 -15.80 0.39
C HIS A 220 -19.30 -17.15 0.53
N LEU A 221 -20.02 -18.25 0.39
CA LEU A 221 -19.46 -19.61 0.43
C LEU A 221 -18.52 -19.84 -0.75
N THR A 222 -18.90 -19.38 -1.94
CA THR A 222 -18.08 -19.47 -3.14
C THR A 222 -16.81 -18.62 -3.02
N ALA A 223 -16.94 -17.37 -2.57
CA ALA A 223 -15.80 -16.50 -2.30
C ALA A 223 -14.86 -17.08 -1.22
N ALA A 224 -15.42 -17.60 -0.12
CA ALA A 224 -14.68 -18.24 0.95
C ALA A 224 -13.96 -19.51 0.48
N SER A 225 -14.59 -20.32 -0.38
CA SER A 225 -13.96 -21.51 -0.97
C SER A 225 -12.77 -21.15 -1.85
N THR A 226 -12.88 -20.04 -2.60
CA THR A 226 -11.81 -19.51 -3.44
C THR A 226 -10.65 -19.00 -2.60
N ILE A 227 -10.94 -18.23 -1.53
CA ILE A 227 -9.92 -17.76 -0.57
C ILE A 227 -9.24 -18.95 0.13
N ARG A 228 -10.00 -19.98 0.51
CA ARG A 228 -9.44 -21.19 1.11
C ARG A 228 -8.48 -21.90 0.15
N ALA A 229 -8.81 -21.95 -1.14
CA ALA A 229 -7.94 -22.53 -2.17
C ALA A 229 -6.63 -21.72 -2.33
N THR A 230 -6.72 -20.38 -2.39
CA THR A 230 -5.54 -19.51 -2.52
C THR A 230 -4.65 -19.56 -1.28
N LEU A 231 -5.22 -19.52 -0.08
CA LEU A 231 -4.46 -19.67 1.18
C LEU A 231 -3.77 -21.04 1.27
N ARG A 232 -4.41 -22.11 0.79
CA ARG A 232 -3.80 -23.44 0.76
C ARG A 232 -2.62 -23.48 -0.21
N ALA A 233 -2.75 -22.88 -1.39
CA ALA A 233 -1.66 -22.75 -2.36
C ALA A 233 -0.50 -21.91 -1.78
N GLN A 234 -0.79 -20.78 -1.14
CA GLN A 234 0.20 -19.94 -0.45
C GLN A 234 0.91 -20.69 0.68
N ARG A 235 0.18 -21.51 1.46
CA ARG A 235 0.78 -22.33 2.52
C ARG A 235 1.77 -23.36 1.96
N ILE A 236 1.48 -23.95 0.80
CA ILE A 236 2.40 -24.88 0.13
C ILE A 236 3.63 -24.14 -0.38
N ALA A 237 3.46 -22.94 -0.98
CA ALA A 237 4.57 -22.10 -1.41
C ALA A 237 5.46 -21.66 -0.24
N LEU A 238 4.88 -21.25 0.88
CA LEU A 238 5.60 -20.91 2.12
C LEU A 238 6.31 -22.12 2.71
N ARG A 239 5.70 -23.31 2.67
CA ARG A 239 6.35 -24.54 3.12
C ARG A 239 7.55 -24.89 2.23
N ASN A 240 7.44 -24.71 0.92
CA ASN A 240 8.54 -24.92 -0.01
C ASN A 240 9.67 -23.88 0.21
N ALA A 241 9.32 -22.61 0.42
CA ALA A 241 10.27 -21.56 0.76
C ALA A 241 10.96 -21.80 2.11
N SER A 242 10.22 -22.25 3.12
CA SER A 242 10.74 -22.64 4.44
C SER A 242 11.68 -23.85 4.34
N GLY A 243 11.38 -24.82 3.48
CA GLY A 243 12.29 -25.92 3.17
C GLY A 243 13.61 -25.45 2.54
N GLY A 244 13.54 -24.46 1.64
CA GLY A 244 14.72 -23.78 1.07
C GLY A 244 15.53 -23.03 2.13
N LEU A 245 14.85 -22.32 3.05
CA LEU A 245 15.48 -21.63 4.18
C LEU A 245 16.18 -22.61 5.13
N HIS A 246 15.57 -23.75 5.43
CA HIS A 246 16.20 -24.80 6.25
C HIS A 246 17.43 -25.40 5.57
N ASN A 247 17.42 -25.50 4.23
CA ASN A 247 18.59 -25.90 3.43
C ASN A 247 19.71 -24.83 3.44
N LEU A 248 19.35 -23.53 3.47
CA LEU A 248 20.29 -22.43 3.67
C LEU A 248 20.87 -22.43 5.10
N THR A 249 20.05 -22.71 6.12
CA THR A 249 20.48 -22.91 7.52
C THR A 249 21.44 -24.09 7.64
N ALA A 250 21.24 -25.17 6.90
CA ALA A 250 22.19 -26.29 6.81
C ALA A 250 23.53 -25.90 6.13
N ARG A 251 23.55 -24.84 5.32
CA ARG A 251 24.78 -24.31 4.66
C ARG A 251 25.46 -23.17 5.42
N PHE A 252 24.76 -22.51 6.35
CA PHE A 252 25.33 -21.48 7.24
C PHE A 252 26.57 -21.91 8.05
N PRO A 253 26.74 -23.17 8.53
CA PRO A 253 27.98 -23.57 9.20
C PRO A 253 29.22 -23.60 8.28
N ARG A 254 29.07 -23.83 6.97
CA ARG A 254 30.20 -23.70 6.00
C ARG A 254 30.60 -22.25 5.75
N ILE A 255 29.62 -21.34 5.73
CA ILE A 255 29.88 -19.90 5.56
C ILE A 255 30.59 -19.34 6.81
N ARG A 256 30.26 -19.86 8.01
CA ARG A 256 30.97 -19.49 9.25
C ARG A 256 32.43 -19.95 9.29
N GLN A 257 32.79 -21.05 8.63
CA GLN A 257 34.20 -21.47 8.51
C GLN A 257 35.01 -20.55 7.56
N LEU A 258 34.34 -20.01 6.54
CA LEU A 258 34.94 -19.05 5.61
C LEU A 258 35.06 -17.65 6.23
N ILE A 259 34.05 -17.19 6.98
CA ILE A 259 34.12 -15.91 7.70
C ILE A 259 35.11 -15.96 8.88
N GLY A 260 35.26 -17.12 9.54
CA GLY A 260 36.25 -17.31 10.61
C GLY A 260 37.69 -17.24 10.11
N LYS A 261 37.97 -17.72 8.87
CA LYS A 261 39.29 -17.59 8.26
C LYS A 261 39.60 -16.17 7.78
N ILE A 262 38.58 -15.33 7.56
CA ILE A 262 38.77 -13.94 7.11
C ILE A 262 39.12 -12.99 8.29
N ASP A 263 38.53 -13.19 9.48
CA ASP A 263 38.75 -12.30 10.64
C ASP A 263 40.06 -12.58 11.41
N TRP A 264 40.76 -13.68 11.10
CA TRP A 264 41.99 -14.05 11.82
C TRP A 264 43.18 -13.16 11.47
N ARG A 265 43.30 -12.69 10.21
CA ARG A 265 44.42 -11.82 9.78
C ARG A 265 44.32 -10.41 10.36
N HIS A 266 43.12 -9.83 10.37
CA HIS A 266 42.90 -8.47 10.91
C HIS A 266 43.14 -8.35 12.43
N ARG A 267 42.91 -9.44 13.18
CA ARG A 267 43.21 -9.49 14.62
C ARG A 267 44.71 -9.53 14.91
N GLN A 268 45.51 -10.21 14.09
CA GLN A 268 46.96 -10.23 14.27
C GLN A 268 47.58 -8.85 14.03
N ASP A 269 47.19 -8.17 12.95
CA ASP A 269 47.71 -6.84 12.61
C ASP A 269 47.35 -5.80 13.69
N SER A 270 46.14 -5.88 14.25
CA SER A 270 45.69 -4.96 15.31
C SER A 270 46.38 -5.20 16.65
N ILE A 271 46.72 -6.45 16.98
CA ILE A 271 47.48 -6.79 18.20
C ILE A 271 48.93 -6.29 18.09
N ILE A 272 49.56 -6.46 16.93
CA ILE A 272 50.94 -6.03 16.69
C ILE A 272 51.04 -4.49 16.74
N LEU A 273 50.11 -3.79 16.08
CA LEU A 273 50.05 -2.33 16.08
C LEU A 273 49.83 -1.77 17.50
N GLY A 274 48.94 -2.40 18.28
CA GLY A 274 48.73 -2.05 19.70
C GLY A 274 49.98 -2.23 20.57
N LEU A 275 50.74 -3.31 20.37
CA LEU A 275 51.97 -3.58 21.12
C LEU A 275 53.07 -2.56 20.82
N VAL A 276 53.21 -2.15 19.55
CA VAL A 276 54.18 -1.11 19.15
C VAL A 276 53.84 0.23 19.78
N ILE A 277 52.56 0.63 19.75
CA ILE A 277 52.11 1.90 20.35
C ILE A 277 52.36 1.90 21.86
N ALA A 278 52.02 0.81 22.55
CA ALA A 278 52.24 0.68 23.99
C ALA A 278 53.74 0.75 24.36
N CYS A 279 54.60 0.07 23.60
CA CYS A 279 56.04 0.12 23.80
C CYS A 279 56.61 1.54 23.58
N CYS A 280 56.14 2.23 22.54
CA CYS A 280 56.56 3.59 22.23
C CYS A 280 56.17 4.58 23.33
N ILE A 281 54.96 4.44 23.90
CA ILE A 281 54.49 5.27 25.03
C ILE A 281 55.30 4.97 26.30
N ALA A 282 55.62 3.70 26.58
CA ALA A 282 56.42 3.33 27.75
C ALA A 282 57.84 3.92 27.68
N PHE A 283 58.50 3.86 26.52
CA PHE A 283 59.82 4.47 26.32
C PHE A 283 59.79 5.99 26.51
N LEU A 284 58.76 6.68 26.03
CA LEU A 284 58.60 8.12 26.24
C LEU A 284 58.39 8.46 27.73
N LEU A 285 57.63 7.65 28.46
CA LEU A 285 57.46 7.85 29.91
C LEU A 285 58.75 7.61 30.68
N ILE A 286 59.52 6.57 30.35
CA ILE A 286 60.82 6.31 30.96
C ILE A 286 61.78 7.46 30.68
N TYR A 287 61.83 7.94 29.44
CA TYR A 287 62.69 9.07 29.06
C TYR A 287 62.29 10.38 29.75
N LYS A 288 61.00 10.60 30.00
CA LYS A 288 60.51 11.79 30.70
C LYS A 288 60.68 11.71 32.21
N LEU A 289 60.77 10.52 32.78
CA LEU A 289 60.95 10.29 34.22
C LEU A 289 62.44 10.19 34.60
N SER A 290 63.31 9.87 33.64
CA SER A 290 64.77 9.80 33.79
C SER A 290 65.45 11.15 33.60
#